data_AF-A0A8X6UPX1-F1
#
_entry.id   AF-A0A8X6UPX1-F1
#
_cell.length_a   1.000
_cell.length_b   1.000
_cell.length_c   1.000
_cell.angle_alpha   90.00
_cell.angle_beta   90.00
_cell.angle_gamma   90.00
#
_symmetry.space_group_name_H-M   'P 1'
#
loop_
_entity.id
_entity.type
_entity.pdbx_description
1 polymer ?
#
loop_
_entity_poly.entity_id
_entity_poly.type
_entity_poly.pdbx_seq_one_letter_code
_entity_poly.pdbx_strand_id
1 'polypeptide(L)'
;MIESLKVDEEQTVKLFLKNLGSEFSVVIGEASYFLGMQIEHLECGKIFIHQEAYCREIISRFDMINSNHVSTPIEKGAITKDDSASLSADVPYREAVGSLIFLAIVTRHDIVYTMGVLSQILDKPLQIHWNMVKRILGYLNGTKKCGIMYLSVSSATLESYSDSDYAEDPLIRRSTSGMVF
;
A
#
# COMPACT_ATOMS: atom_id res chain seq x y z
N MET A 1 -15.35 27.55 -41.38
CA MET A 1 -14.13 28.35 -41.15
C MET A 1 -13.91 28.44 -39.64
N ILE A 2 -13.50 27.34 -39.01
CA ILE A 2 -12.99 27.31 -37.63
C ILE A 2 -11.86 26.27 -37.63
N GLU A 3 -10.76 26.63 -38.29
CA GLU A 3 -9.45 26.06 -38.03
C GLU A 3 -8.67 27.15 -37.32
N SER A 4 -8.39 26.98 -36.03
CA SER A 4 -7.23 27.53 -35.31
C SER A 4 -7.54 27.64 -33.81
N LEU A 5 -7.07 26.66 -33.04
CA LEU A 5 -6.61 26.76 -31.64
C LEU A 5 -6.24 25.36 -31.11
N LYS A 6 -5.45 24.59 -31.87
CA LYS A 6 -4.56 23.59 -31.28
C LYS A 6 -3.28 24.35 -30.93
N VAL A 7 -3.25 24.99 -29.77
CA VAL A 7 -1.96 25.31 -29.15
C VAL A 7 -1.25 23.97 -29.00
N ASP A 8 -0.06 23.86 -29.57
CA ASP A 8 0.70 22.62 -29.65
C ASP A 8 0.94 22.08 -28.23
N GLU A 9 0.20 21.03 -27.83
CA GLU A 9 0.26 20.44 -26.48
C GLU A 9 1.70 20.07 -26.12
N GLU A 10 2.48 19.65 -27.11
CA GLU A 10 3.88 19.29 -26.95
C GLU A 10 4.76 20.50 -26.59
N GLN A 11 4.51 21.68 -27.19
CA GLN A 11 5.20 22.91 -26.84
C GLN A 11 4.82 23.40 -25.45
N THR A 12 3.55 23.24 -25.08
CA THR A 12 3.04 23.62 -23.76
C THR A 12 3.68 22.76 -22.67
N VAL A 13 3.75 21.44 -22.87
CA VAL A 13 4.43 20.51 -21.95
C VAL A 13 5.92 20.82 -21.86
N LYS A 14 6.60 21.07 -22.98
CA LYS A 14 8.04 21.43 -22.97
C LYS A 14 8.29 22.74 -22.23
N LEU A 15 7.45 23.76 -22.44
CA LEU A 15 7.57 25.04 -21.74
C LEU A 15 7.31 24.88 -20.23
N PHE A 16 6.30 24.09 -19.86
CA PHE A 16 6.01 23.77 -18.47
C PHE A 16 7.18 23.04 -17.80
N LEU A 17 7.70 21.98 -18.42
CA LEU A 17 8.84 21.23 -17.89
C LEU A 17 10.11 22.08 -17.77
N LYS A 18 10.32 23.02 -18.71
CA LYS A 18 11.42 23.97 -18.64
C LYS A 18 11.30 24.91 -17.45
N ASN A 19 10.11 25.48 -17.23
CA ASN A 19 9.85 26.37 -16.09
C ASN A 19 9.87 25.61 -14.76
N LEU A 20 9.43 24.35 -14.75
CA LEU A 20 9.50 23.51 -13.57
C LEU A 20 10.96 23.15 -13.24
N GLY A 21 11.76 22.86 -14.27
CA GLY A 21 13.18 22.56 -14.14
C GLY A 21 14.06 23.74 -13.71
N SER A 22 13.57 24.99 -13.78
CA SER A 22 14.29 26.13 -13.22
C SER A 22 14.14 26.25 -11.71
N GLU A 23 13.05 25.73 -11.15
CA GLU A 23 12.75 25.79 -9.71
C GLU A 23 13.03 24.46 -8.99
N PHE A 24 12.90 23.33 -9.69
CA PHE A 24 13.01 21.99 -9.13
C PHE A 24 13.97 21.09 -9.92
N SER A 25 14.58 20.12 -9.23
CA SER A 25 15.33 19.05 -9.89
C SER A 25 14.35 18.08 -10.57
N VAL A 26 14.16 18.26 -11.88
CA VAL A 26 13.25 17.44 -12.68
C VAL A 26 14.04 16.40 -13.48
N VAL A 27 13.63 15.14 -13.41
CA VAL A 27 14.10 14.07 -14.29
C VAL A 27 13.01 13.79 -15.32
N ILE A 28 13.35 13.90 -16.61
CA ILE A 28 12.44 13.60 -17.71
C ILE A 28 12.83 12.24 -18.28
N GLY A 29 11.92 11.29 -18.20
CA GLY A 29 12.14 9.93 -18.68
C GLY A 29 10.97 9.02 -18.32
N GLU A 30 11.14 7.73 -18.62
CA GLU A 30 10.19 6.70 -18.21
C GLU A 30 10.18 6.58 -16.68
N ALA A 31 8.98 6.57 -16.11
CA ALA A 31 8.81 6.54 -14.66
C ALA A 31 9.26 5.19 -14.11
N SER A 32 10.34 5.20 -13.33
CA SER A 32 10.90 4.02 -12.64
C SER A 32 10.70 4.07 -11.13
N TYR A 33 10.45 5.27 -10.57
CA TYR A 33 10.24 5.46 -9.15
C TYR A 33 9.28 6.63 -8.87
N PHE A 34 8.33 6.44 -7.97
CA PHE A 34 7.43 7.51 -7.53
C PHE A 34 6.96 7.28 -6.09
N LEU A 35 7.27 8.22 -5.18
CA LEU A 35 6.86 8.18 -3.76
C LEU A 35 7.12 6.82 -3.07
N GLY A 36 8.25 6.17 -3.33
CA GLY A 36 8.54 4.87 -2.74
C GLY A 36 8.12 3.67 -3.58
N MET A 37 7.25 3.87 -4.57
CA MET A 37 6.91 2.85 -5.58
C MET A 37 8.04 2.68 -6.57
N GLN A 38 8.40 1.43 -6.83
CA GLN A 38 9.29 1.00 -7.88
C GLN A 38 8.43 0.50 -9.05
N ILE A 39 8.68 1.04 -10.23
CA ILE A 39 7.92 0.77 -11.45
C ILE A 39 8.85 0.10 -12.44
N GLU A 40 8.55 -1.16 -12.77
CA GLU A 40 9.28 -1.94 -13.75
C GLU A 40 8.44 -2.09 -15.01
N HIS A 41 8.95 -1.55 -16.12
CA HIS A 41 8.35 -1.73 -17.44
C HIS A 41 8.88 -3.02 -18.05
N LEU A 42 7.97 -3.95 -18.33
CA LEU A 42 8.26 -5.29 -18.83
C LEU A 42 7.83 -5.43 -20.29
N GLU A 43 8.21 -6.55 -20.91
CA GLU A 43 7.86 -6.85 -22.29
C GLU A 43 6.34 -6.84 -22.53
N CYS A 44 5.96 -6.52 -23.77
CA CYS A 44 4.56 -6.42 -24.21
C CYS A 44 3.73 -5.39 -23.43
N GLY A 45 4.36 -4.32 -22.93
CA GLY A 45 3.67 -3.21 -22.26
C GLY A 45 3.11 -3.56 -20.88
N LYS A 46 3.62 -4.61 -20.24
CA LYS A 46 3.27 -4.94 -18.85
C LYS A 46 4.01 -4.02 -17.90
N ILE A 47 3.38 -3.65 -16.80
CA ILE A 47 3.98 -2.79 -15.77
C ILE A 47 3.88 -3.52 -14.44
N PHE A 48 5.01 -3.73 -13.77
CA PHE A 48 5.05 -4.27 -12.42
C PHE A 48 5.36 -3.15 -11.42
N ILE A 49 4.48 -2.97 -10.44
CA ILE A 49 4.63 -1.96 -9.39
C ILE A 49 4.83 -2.65 -8.05
N HIS A 50 5.94 -2.36 -7.38
CA HIS A 50 6.27 -2.94 -6.09
C HIS A 50 6.95 -1.92 -5.17
N GLN A 51 7.07 -2.25 -3.89
CA GLN A 51 7.69 -1.38 -2.87
C GLN A 51 8.70 -2.17 -2.04
N GLU A 52 9.60 -2.89 -2.70
CA GLU A 52 10.57 -3.76 -2.01
C GLU A 52 11.51 -2.96 -1.11
N ALA A 53 12.02 -1.83 -1.61
CA ALA A 53 12.89 -0.95 -0.85
C ALA A 53 12.22 -0.45 0.43
N TYR A 54 10.96 0.01 0.31
CA TYR A 54 10.19 0.50 1.44
C TYR A 54 9.81 -0.62 2.43
N CYS A 55 9.47 -1.83 1.94
CA CYS A 55 9.28 -2.99 2.80
C CYS A 55 10.54 -3.27 3.64
N ARG A 56 11.73 -3.29 3.02
CA ARG A 56 13.00 -3.52 3.72
C ARG A 56 13.27 -2.44 4.77
N GLU A 57 12.99 -1.19 4.44
CA GLU A 57 13.13 -0.05 5.36
C GLU A 57 12.24 -0.22 6.60
N ILE A 58 10.94 -0.50 6.41
CA ILE A 58 10.00 -0.71 7.52
C ILE A 58 10.44 -1.91 8.38
N ILE A 59 10.78 -3.04 7.75
CA ILE A 59 11.23 -4.23 8.46
C ILE A 59 12.47 -3.93 9.31
N SER A 60 13.42 -3.17 8.78
CA SER A 60 14.60 -2.73 9.52
C SER A 60 14.25 -1.76 10.65
N ARG A 61 13.33 -0.83 10.42
CA ARG A 61 12.94 0.21 11.37
C ARG A 61 12.31 -0.35 12.65
N PHE A 62 11.57 -1.45 12.52
CA PHE A 62 10.90 -2.11 13.64
C PHE A 62 11.61 -3.38 14.14
N ASP A 63 12.91 -3.54 13.82
CA ASP A 63 13.75 -4.66 14.25
C ASP A 63 13.24 -6.05 13.86
N MET A 64 12.61 -6.16 12.69
CA MET A 64 11.98 -7.40 12.20
C MET A 64 12.81 -8.13 11.14
N ILE A 65 14.08 -7.77 10.94
CA ILE A 65 14.96 -8.38 9.92
C ILE A 65 15.10 -9.91 10.13
N ASN A 66 15.27 -10.33 11.39
CA ASN A 66 15.46 -11.73 11.78
C ASN A 66 14.15 -12.40 12.23
N SER A 67 12.99 -11.81 11.94
CA SER A 67 11.71 -12.39 12.31
C SER A 67 11.46 -13.68 11.54
N ASN A 68 10.80 -14.65 12.18
CA ASN A 68 10.32 -15.83 11.48
C ASN A 68 9.35 -15.46 10.36
N HIS A 69 9.48 -16.12 9.21
CA HIS A 69 8.54 -15.97 8.13
C HIS A 69 7.17 -16.51 8.52
N VAL A 70 6.14 -15.74 8.20
CA VAL A 70 4.74 -16.13 8.37
C VAL A 70 4.11 -16.18 6.98
N SER A 71 3.31 -17.20 6.68
CA SER A 71 2.71 -17.38 5.35
C SER A 71 1.42 -16.57 5.13
N THR A 72 0.78 -16.09 6.19
CA THR A 72 -0.46 -15.31 6.13
C THR A 72 -0.35 -14.01 6.93
N PRO A 73 -0.95 -12.91 6.43
CA PRO A 73 -0.90 -11.62 7.12
C PRO A 73 -1.67 -11.62 8.45
N ILE A 74 -2.72 -12.44 8.54
CA ILE A 74 -3.57 -12.59 9.72
C ILE A 74 -3.99 -14.05 9.92
N GLU A 75 -4.31 -14.43 11.16
CA GLU A 75 -4.95 -15.71 11.49
C GLU A 75 -6.47 -15.54 11.55
N LYS A 76 -7.20 -16.61 11.23
CA LYS A 76 -8.67 -16.61 11.36
C LYS A 76 -9.05 -16.40 12.82
N GLY A 77 -9.97 -15.46 13.06
CA GLY A 77 -10.42 -15.14 14.41
C GLY A 77 -9.39 -14.42 15.28
N ALA A 78 -8.33 -13.84 14.69
CA ALA A 78 -7.35 -13.08 15.47
C ALA A 78 -7.95 -11.78 16.05
N ILE A 79 -8.96 -11.20 15.39
CA ILE A 79 -9.62 -9.98 15.84
C ILE A 79 -10.71 -10.38 16.83
N THR A 80 -10.42 -10.25 18.12
CA THR A 80 -11.33 -10.57 19.22
C THR A 80 -11.45 -9.41 20.18
N LYS A 81 -12.55 -9.37 20.94
CA LYS A 81 -12.63 -8.58 22.18
C LYS A 81 -11.78 -9.33 23.19
N ASP A 82 -10.54 -8.89 23.39
CA ASP A 82 -9.57 -9.57 24.25
C ASP A 82 -9.15 -8.65 25.40
N ASP A 83 -9.01 -9.24 26.60
CA ASP A 83 -8.62 -8.57 27.85
C ASP A 83 -7.09 -8.51 28.00
N SER A 84 -6.36 -8.60 26.90
CA SER A 84 -4.89 -8.55 26.91
C SER A 84 -4.39 -7.24 27.53
N ALA A 85 -3.22 -7.29 28.15
CA ALA A 85 -2.64 -6.13 28.84
C ALA A 85 -2.50 -4.92 27.90
N SER A 86 -2.66 -3.73 28.46
CA SER A 86 -2.40 -2.47 27.75
C SER A 86 -0.98 -2.46 27.20
N LEU A 87 -0.84 -1.98 25.96
CA LEU A 87 0.46 -1.82 25.35
C LEU A 87 1.22 -0.69 26.06
N SER A 88 2.51 -0.89 26.29
CA SER A 88 3.37 0.13 26.88
C SER A 88 3.52 1.34 25.94
N ALA A 89 3.59 2.54 26.51
CA ALA A 89 3.57 3.81 25.77
C ALA A 89 4.85 4.08 24.95
N ASP A 90 5.93 3.35 25.24
CA ASP A 90 7.20 3.37 24.50
C ASP A 90 7.15 2.57 23.19
N VAL A 91 6.14 1.72 23.00
CA VAL A 91 6.00 0.95 21.76
C VAL A 91 5.49 1.86 20.64
N PRO A 92 6.19 1.95 19.48
CA PRO A 92 5.86 2.86 18.39
C PRO A 92 4.68 2.35 17.52
N TYR A 93 3.55 2.04 18.15
CA TYR A 93 2.39 1.43 17.49
C TYR A 93 1.82 2.31 16.37
N ARG A 94 1.58 3.59 16.65
CA ARG A 94 1.01 4.54 15.67
C ARG A 94 1.91 4.72 14.45
N GLU A 95 3.21 4.75 14.67
CA GLU A 95 4.20 4.87 13.60
C GLU A 95 4.20 3.62 12.70
N ALA A 96 4.18 2.43 13.32
CA ALA A 96 4.13 1.17 12.59
C ALA A 96 2.85 1.04 11.75
N VAL A 97 1.70 1.36 12.34
CA VAL A 97 0.41 1.33 11.63
C VAL A 97 0.42 2.32 10.47
N GLY A 98 0.87 3.56 10.67
CA GLY A 98 0.96 4.55 9.59
C GLY A 98 1.86 4.10 8.43
N SER A 99 3.01 3.52 8.75
CA SER A 99 3.95 2.99 7.74
C SER A 99 3.35 1.83 6.95
N LEU A 100 2.65 0.92 7.62
CA LEU A 100 2.02 -0.24 6.99
C LEU A 100 0.77 0.12 6.17
N ILE A 101 -0.01 1.13 6.57
CA ILE A 101 -1.15 1.63 5.78
C ILE A 101 -0.70 2.10 4.40
N PHE A 102 0.46 2.77 4.33
CA PHE A 102 1.00 3.21 3.04
C PHE A 102 1.30 2.02 2.11
N LEU A 103 1.95 0.97 2.61
CA LEU A 103 2.14 -0.27 1.84
C LEU A 103 0.80 -0.86 1.39
N ALA A 104 -0.17 -0.94 2.31
CA ALA A 104 -1.45 -1.58 2.08
C ALA A 104 -2.24 -0.94 0.94
N ILE A 105 -2.30 0.39 0.92
CA ILE A 105 -3.04 1.18 -0.08
C ILE A 105 -2.35 1.16 -1.44
N VAL A 106 -1.02 1.11 -1.45
CA VAL A 106 -0.26 1.39 -2.68
C VAL A 106 0.10 0.11 -3.45
N THR A 107 0.64 -0.92 -2.78
CA THR A 107 1.09 -2.15 -3.48
C THR A 107 0.71 -3.46 -2.80
N ARG A 108 0.28 -3.43 -1.53
CA ARG A 108 0.05 -4.62 -0.70
C ARG A 108 -1.40 -4.75 -0.24
N HIS A 109 -2.29 -4.90 -1.21
CA HIS A 109 -3.73 -5.05 -0.97
C HIS A 109 -4.08 -6.25 -0.07
N ASP A 110 -3.22 -7.26 -0.06
CA ASP A 110 -3.30 -8.46 0.78
C ASP A 110 -3.24 -8.20 2.30
N ILE A 111 -2.75 -7.03 2.73
CA ILE A 111 -2.73 -6.64 4.16
C ILE A 111 -3.79 -5.58 4.52
N VAL A 112 -4.58 -5.08 3.55
CA VAL A 112 -5.52 -3.97 3.74
C VAL A 112 -6.54 -4.24 4.82
N TYR A 113 -7.11 -5.45 4.85
CA TYR A 113 -8.12 -5.82 5.85
C TYR A 113 -7.59 -5.64 7.28
N THR A 114 -6.41 -6.19 7.58
CA THR A 114 -5.82 -6.11 8.92
C THR A 114 -5.43 -4.68 9.28
N MET A 115 -4.96 -3.89 8.30
CA MET A 115 -4.66 -2.47 8.49
C MET A 115 -5.90 -1.63 8.72
N GLY A 116 -7.01 -1.92 8.04
CA GLY A 116 -8.31 -1.31 8.28
C GLY A 116 -8.77 -1.48 9.74
N VAL A 117 -8.51 -2.63 10.34
CA VAL A 117 -8.87 -2.88 11.75
C VAL A 117 -7.91 -2.19 12.71
N LEU A 118 -6.59 -2.37 12.53
CA LEU A 118 -5.59 -1.82 13.45
C LEU A 118 -5.53 -0.28 13.43
N SER A 119 -5.86 0.33 12.29
CA SER A 119 -5.96 1.80 12.13
C SER A 119 -7.08 2.43 12.96
N GLN A 120 -8.09 1.65 13.38
CA GLN A 120 -9.16 2.14 14.26
C GLN A 120 -8.71 2.18 15.73
N ILE A 121 -7.60 1.52 16.09
CA ILE A 121 -7.16 1.32 17.47
C ILE A 121 -5.83 2.06 17.72
N LEU A 122 -5.80 3.39 17.53
CA LEU A 122 -4.58 4.18 17.69
C LEU A 122 -4.36 4.74 19.11
N ASP A 123 -5.42 4.88 19.90
CA ASP A 123 -5.35 5.58 21.19
C ASP A 123 -4.91 4.67 22.35
N LYS A 124 -5.58 3.53 22.51
CA LYS A 124 -5.34 2.58 23.60
C LYS A 124 -5.10 1.18 23.03
N PRO A 125 -3.98 0.96 22.31
CA PRO A 125 -3.67 -0.36 21.82
C PRO A 125 -3.37 -1.32 22.97
N LEU A 126 -3.70 -2.59 22.77
CA LEU A 126 -3.36 -3.70 23.65
C LEU A 126 -2.21 -4.51 23.06
N GLN A 127 -1.61 -5.37 23.88
CA GLN A 127 -0.49 -6.22 23.47
C GLN A 127 -0.82 -7.09 22.24
N ILE A 128 -2.06 -7.54 22.11
CA ILE A 128 -2.51 -8.33 20.96
C ILE A 128 -2.41 -7.54 19.64
N HIS A 129 -2.74 -6.25 19.64
CA HIS A 129 -2.66 -5.41 18.43
C HIS A 129 -1.21 -5.21 17.98
N TRP A 130 -0.28 -5.06 18.93
CA TRP A 130 1.14 -5.01 18.61
C TRP A 130 1.66 -6.35 18.06
N ASN A 131 1.17 -7.48 18.58
CA ASN A 131 1.51 -8.78 18.04
C ASN A 131 1.00 -8.97 16.60
N MET A 132 -0.18 -8.43 16.26
CA MET A 132 -0.68 -8.40 14.88
C MET A 132 0.21 -7.56 13.95
N VAL A 133 0.65 -6.38 14.39
CA VAL A 133 1.61 -5.56 13.64
C VAL A 133 2.91 -6.33 13.37
N LYS A 134 3.49 -6.94 14.41
CA LYS A 134 4.69 -7.78 14.27
C LYS A 134 4.46 -8.96 13.32
N ARG A 135 3.29 -9.59 13.35
CA ARG A 135 2.95 -10.66 12.41
C ARG A 135 3.00 -10.17 10.97
N ILE A 136 2.39 -9.02 10.67
CA ILE A 136 2.41 -8.42 9.32
C ILE A 136 3.85 -8.13 8.90
N LEU A 137 4.68 -7.58 9.78
CA LEU A 137 6.09 -7.34 9.47
C LEU A 137 6.84 -8.64 9.15
N GLY A 138 6.56 -9.73 9.88
CA GLY A 138 7.10 -11.05 9.57
C GLY A 138 6.60 -11.65 8.25
N TYR A 139 5.34 -11.41 7.90
CA TYR A 139 4.77 -11.77 6.60
C TYR A 139 5.42 -10.97 5.45
N LEU A 140 5.58 -9.66 5.62
CA LEU A 140 6.26 -8.79 4.66
C LEU A 140 7.72 -9.20 4.47
N ASN A 141 8.40 -9.71 5.50
CA ASN A 141 9.81 -10.12 5.38
C ASN A 141 10.04 -11.24 4.35
N GLY A 142 9.12 -12.20 4.24
CA GLY A 142 9.16 -13.22 3.18
C GLY A 142 8.48 -12.84 1.87
N THR A 143 7.65 -11.79 1.87
CA THR A 143 6.88 -11.35 0.69
C THR A 143 7.28 -9.98 0.16
N LYS A 144 8.45 -9.44 0.56
CA LYS A 144 8.93 -8.09 0.19
C LYS A 144 9.06 -7.83 -1.31
N LYS A 145 9.15 -8.88 -2.13
CA LYS A 145 9.23 -8.80 -3.60
C LYS A 145 7.87 -8.83 -4.28
N CYS A 146 6.78 -9.02 -3.54
CA CYS A 146 5.43 -8.99 -4.09
C CYS A 146 5.03 -7.56 -4.47
N GLY A 147 4.19 -7.46 -5.50
CA GLY A 147 3.67 -6.21 -6.04
C GLY A 147 2.49 -6.49 -6.96
N ILE A 148 2.07 -5.45 -7.69
CA ILE A 148 0.92 -5.47 -8.59
C ILE A 148 1.43 -5.55 -10.02
N MET A 149 0.89 -6.50 -10.80
CA MET A 149 1.19 -6.65 -12.22
C MET A 149 0.03 -6.10 -13.04
N TYR A 150 0.28 -5.02 -13.78
CA TYR A 150 -0.63 -4.50 -14.79
C TYR A 150 -0.31 -5.14 -16.13
N LEU A 151 -1.33 -5.73 -16.75
CA LEU A 151 -1.22 -6.36 -18.06
C LEU A 151 -1.65 -5.36 -19.12
N SER A 152 -0.95 -5.36 -20.26
CA SER A 152 -1.43 -4.65 -21.45
C SER A 152 -2.64 -5.41 -22.00
N VAL A 153 -3.84 -4.86 -21.81
CA VAL A 153 -5.08 -5.41 -22.34
C VAL A 153 -5.49 -4.57 -23.55
N SER A 154 -5.85 -5.23 -24.65
CA SER A 154 -6.23 -4.56 -25.90
C SER A 154 -7.63 -3.92 -25.87
N SER A 155 -8.47 -4.25 -24.87
CA SER A 155 -9.79 -3.64 -24.70
C SER A 155 -9.73 -2.49 -23.70
N ALA A 156 -10.29 -1.33 -24.07
CA ALA A 156 -10.46 -0.19 -23.19
C ALA A 156 -11.67 -0.35 -22.24
N THR A 157 -11.92 -1.58 -21.78
CA THR A 157 -13.04 -1.91 -20.90
C THR A 157 -12.55 -1.93 -19.46
N LEU A 158 -13.10 -1.06 -18.62
CA LEU A 158 -12.88 -1.09 -17.18
C LEU A 158 -13.71 -2.24 -16.59
N GLU A 159 -13.04 -3.25 -16.04
CA GLU A 159 -13.68 -4.31 -15.27
C GLU A 159 -13.58 -3.97 -13.78
N SER A 160 -14.66 -4.20 -13.04
CA SER A 160 -14.67 -3.94 -11.60
C SER A 160 -15.31 -5.09 -10.86
N TYR A 161 -14.67 -5.50 -9.76
CA TYR A 161 -15.20 -6.51 -8.85
C TYR A 161 -15.62 -5.83 -7.56
N SER A 162 -16.82 -6.14 -7.07
CA SER A 162 -17.31 -5.67 -5.78
C SER A 162 -17.72 -6.86 -4.94
N ASP A 163 -17.39 -6.81 -3.67
CA ASP A 163 -17.79 -7.80 -2.68
C ASP A 163 -18.26 -7.11 -1.40
N SER A 164 -19.14 -7.77 -0.65
CA SER A 164 -19.66 -7.24 0.60
C SER A 164 -19.96 -8.34 1.59
N ASP A 165 -19.40 -8.21 2.79
CA ASP A 165 -19.60 -9.13 3.89
C ASP A 165 -20.47 -8.51 4.99
N TYR A 166 -21.56 -9.20 5.34
CA TYR A 166 -22.52 -8.73 6.34
C TYR A 166 -22.03 -9.02 7.76
N ALA A 167 -21.92 -7.96 8.56
CA ALA A 167 -21.63 -8.04 9.99
C ALA A 167 -20.37 -8.86 10.34
N GLU A 168 -19.39 -8.90 9.44
CA GLU A 168 -18.16 -9.67 9.60
C GLU A 168 -17.29 -9.15 10.76
N ASP A 169 -17.38 -7.85 11.06
CA ASP A 169 -16.65 -7.24 12.17
C ASP A 169 -17.08 -7.88 13.52
N PRO A 170 -16.19 -8.63 14.20
CA PRO A 170 -16.53 -9.31 15.44
C PRO A 170 -16.69 -8.35 16.63
N LEU A 171 -16.21 -7.12 16.52
CA LEU A 171 -16.26 -6.11 17.58
C LEU A 171 -17.59 -5.34 17.55
N ILE A 172 -17.95 -4.82 16.38
CA ILE A 172 -19.07 -3.88 16.20
C ILE A 172 -20.16 -4.38 15.23
N ARG A 173 -19.98 -5.55 14.60
CA ARG A 173 -20.95 -6.18 13.68
C ARG A 173 -21.33 -5.29 12.49
N ARG A 174 -20.41 -4.40 12.08
CA ARG A 174 -20.56 -3.62 10.84
C ARG A 174 -20.25 -4.49 9.63
N SER A 175 -20.90 -4.17 8.52
CA SER A 175 -20.60 -4.76 7.23
C SER A 175 -19.34 -4.13 6.63
N THR A 176 -18.60 -4.93 5.88
CA THR A 176 -17.43 -4.50 5.10
C THR A 176 -17.81 -4.58 3.63
N SER A 177 -17.35 -3.64 2.82
CA SER A 177 -17.49 -3.71 1.36
C SER A 177 -16.16 -3.39 0.72
N GLY A 178 -15.81 -4.14 -0.32
CA GLY A 178 -14.58 -3.99 -1.07
C GLY A 178 -14.88 -3.84 -2.55
N MET A 179 -14.06 -3.07 -3.25
CA MET A 179 -14.14 -2.91 -4.69
C MET A 179 -12.72 -2.84 -5.26
N VAL A 180 -12.48 -3.51 -6.38
CA VAL A 180 -11.22 -3.52 -7.12
C VAL A 180 -11.53 -3.22 -8.59
N PHE A 181 -10.69 -2.40 -9.22
CA PHE A 181 -10.77 -1.95 -10.60
C PHE A 181 -9.47 -2.26 -11.34
#